data_AF-A0A645J6N9-F1
#
_entry.id   AF-A0A645J6N9-F1
#
_cell.length_a   1.000
_cell.length_b   1.000
_cell.length_c   1.000
_cell.angle_alpha   90.00
_cell.angle_beta   90.00
_cell.angle_gamma   90.00
#
_symmetry.space_group_name_H-M   'P 1'
#
loop_
_entity.id
_entity.type
_entity.pdbx_description
1 polymer ?
#
loop_
_entity_poly.entity_id
_entity_poly.type
_entity_poly.pdbx_seq_one_letter_code
_entity_poly.pdbx_strand_id
1 'polypeptide(L)'
;MKKRILWLILPLLLWTAVCSAAVSQADFSMGEISLFSHKDIDIIEKFGHAKKQMTDDQRQPPLDYFIYPGIRFGIVQPTGEIAFMSVDTGAYQTVRGIKVGGTVYKVVKEYGEPERQTIKGHRYYVYRLESDPTYRLMFDMSEGYVSRIILTKLSDLP
;
A
#
# COMPACT_ATOMS: atom_id res chain seq x y z
N MET A 1 -49.77 6.09 38.90
CA MET A 1 -49.10 4.78 38.80
C MET A 1 -48.96 4.39 37.33
N LYS A 2 -47.75 4.00 36.89
CA LYS A 2 -47.39 3.33 35.62
C LYS A 2 -47.74 4.13 34.35
N LYS A 3 -46.80 4.61 33.53
CA LYS A 3 -45.93 3.82 32.65
C LYS A 3 -44.72 4.69 32.26
N ARG A 4 -43.52 4.34 32.74
CA ARG A 4 -42.23 4.92 32.31
C ARG A 4 -41.23 3.78 32.10
N ILE A 5 -41.48 2.91 31.13
CA ILE A 5 -40.52 1.87 30.75
C ILE A 5 -40.68 1.64 29.24
N LEU A 6 -40.23 2.58 28.42
CA LEU A 6 -40.09 2.33 26.98
C LEU A 6 -39.12 3.33 26.31
N TRP A 7 -37.95 3.59 26.92
CA TRP A 7 -36.98 4.54 26.32
C TRP A 7 -35.51 4.11 26.39
N LEU A 8 -35.20 2.86 26.78
CA LEU A 8 -33.81 2.45 27.06
C LEU A 8 -33.22 1.38 26.13
N ILE A 9 -33.93 0.94 25.08
CA ILE A 9 -33.42 -0.13 24.20
C ILE A 9 -32.84 0.41 22.88
N LEU A 10 -33.01 1.71 22.56
CA LEU A 10 -32.62 2.24 21.25
C LEU A 10 -31.15 2.73 21.09
N PRO A 11 -30.31 2.98 22.11
CA PRO A 11 -28.94 3.45 21.83
C PRO A 11 -27.92 2.31 21.63
N LEU A 12 -28.30 1.03 21.77
CA LEU A 12 -27.32 -0.07 21.77
C LEU A 12 -26.92 -0.61 20.39
N LEU A 13 -27.52 -0.13 19.30
CA LEU A 13 -27.26 -0.61 17.93
C LEU A 13 -26.28 0.26 17.12
N LEU A 14 -25.68 1.30 17.72
CA LEU A 14 -24.74 2.19 17.03
C LEU A 14 -23.26 1.77 17.14
N TRP A 15 -22.96 0.62 17.72
CA TRP A 15 -21.59 0.12 17.80
C TRP A 15 -21.34 -1.06 16.85
N THR A 16 -20.27 -0.88 16.07
CA THR A 16 -19.67 -1.77 15.06
C THR A 16 -20.26 -1.74 13.65
N ALA A 17 -20.45 -0.56 13.06
CA ALA A 17 -20.05 -0.44 11.66
C ALA A 17 -18.52 -0.57 11.63
N VAL A 18 -18.02 -1.80 11.49
CA VAL A 18 -16.65 -2.01 10.99
C VAL A 18 -16.72 -1.53 9.54
N CYS A 19 -16.49 -0.23 9.33
CA CYS A 19 -16.24 0.27 8.00
C CYS A 19 -15.00 -0.47 7.51
N SER A 20 -15.19 -1.43 6.61
CA SER A 20 -14.12 -1.93 5.75
C SER A 20 -13.61 -0.71 5.01
N ALA A 21 -12.53 -0.12 5.51
CA ALA A 21 -12.07 1.16 5.01
C ALA A 21 -11.36 0.91 3.69
N ALA A 22 -12.13 0.89 2.60
CA ALA A 22 -11.64 0.82 1.23
C ALA A 22 -10.42 1.73 1.06
N VAL A 23 -9.40 1.24 0.36
CA VAL A 23 -8.23 2.06 0.07
C VAL A 23 -8.64 3.19 -0.88
N SER A 24 -8.14 4.38 -0.61
CA SER A 24 -8.34 5.58 -1.40
C SER A 24 -7.07 5.90 -2.19
N GLN A 25 -7.14 6.82 -3.16
CA GLN A 25 -5.94 7.25 -3.90
C GLN A 25 -4.83 7.77 -2.97
N ALA A 26 -5.17 8.41 -1.85
CA ALA A 26 -4.19 8.90 -0.88
C ALA A 26 -3.35 7.77 -0.27
N ASP A 27 -3.92 6.56 -0.13
CA ASP A 27 -3.21 5.40 0.43
C ASP A 27 -2.08 4.88 -0.46
N PHE A 28 -2.03 5.31 -1.72
CA PHE A 28 -0.98 5.01 -2.69
C PHE A 28 0.14 6.05 -2.67
N SER A 29 0.43 6.56 -1.48
CA SER A 29 1.53 7.50 -1.23
C SER A 29 2.37 7.05 -0.04
N MET A 30 3.66 7.37 -0.10
CA MET A 30 4.63 7.11 0.96
C MET A 30 5.43 8.39 1.21
N GLY A 31 5.18 9.05 2.33
CA GLY A 31 5.68 10.40 2.58
C GLY A 31 5.06 11.39 1.58
N GLU A 32 5.89 12.00 0.73
CA GLU A 32 5.41 12.96 -0.30
C GLU A 32 5.44 12.37 -1.72
N ILE A 33 5.83 11.09 -1.87
CA ILE A 33 5.80 10.45 -3.19
C ILE A 33 4.52 9.65 -3.32
N SER A 34 3.76 9.99 -4.35
CA SER A 34 2.56 9.27 -4.77
C SER A 34 2.86 8.37 -5.96
N LEU A 35 2.24 7.18 -6.00
CA LEU A 35 2.23 6.31 -7.18
C LEU A 35 1.51 6.97 -8.38
N PHE A 36 0.68 7.98 -8.12
CA PHE A 36 0.05 8.80 -9.15
C PHE A 36 0.93 9.98 -9.61
N SER A 37 2.16 10.12 -9.11
CA SER A 37 3.08 11.13 -9.67
C SER A 37 3.60 10.71 -11.04
N HIS A 38 3.78 11.69 -11.91
CA HIS A 38 4.11 11.48 -13.32
C HIS A 38 5.60 11.66 -13.65
N LYS A 39 6.50 11.83 -12.67
CA LYS A 39 7.91 12.15 -12.96
C LYS A 39 8.93 11.49 -12.03
N ASP A 40 10.00 10.99 -12.65
CA ASP A 40 11.24 10.50 -12.04
C ASP A 40 12.08 11.61 -11.40
N ILE A 41 12.02 12.82 -11.95
CA ILE A 41 12.68 14.03 -11.42
C ILE A 41 12.34 14.23 -9.94
N ASP A 42 11.08 14.03 -9.55
CA ASP A 42 10.63 14.17 -8.16
C ASP A 42 11.34 13.19 -7.22
N ILE A 43 11.67 11.98 -7.70
CA ILE A 43 12.39 10.97 -6.92
C ILE A 43 13.85 11.38 -6.76
N ILE A 44 14.52 11.83 -7.82
CA ILE A 44 15.93 12.22 -7.78
C ILE A 44 16.14 13.49 -6.96
N GLU A 45 15.27 14.49 -7.10
CA GLU A 45 15.34 15.71 -6.28
C GLU A 45 15.18 15.41 -4.79
N LYS A 46 14.31 14.46 -4.45
CA LYS A 46 14.00 14.12 -3.06
C LYS A 46 14.99 13.16 -2.40
N PHE A 47 15.40 12.11 -3.12
CA PHE A 47 16.24 11.04 -2.57
C PHE A 47 17.70 11.15 -3.01
N GLY A 48 18.02 12.11 -3.89
CA GLY A 48 19.31 12.19 -4.56
C GLY A 48 19.51 11.05 -5.56
N HIS A 49 20.76 10.76 -5.89
CA HIS A 49 21.09 9.66 -6.77
C HIS A 49 20.88 8.30 -6.09
N ALA A 50 20.25 7.39 -6.83
CA ALA A 50 20.04 6.02 -6.38
C ALA A 50 21.38 5.29 -6.17
N LYS A 51 21.42 4.41 -5.16
CA LYS A 51 22.57 3.53 -4.93
C LYS A 51 22.78 2.57 -6.10
N LYS A 52 21.70 2.16 -6.74
CA LYS A 52 21.72 1.31 -7.93
C LYS A 52 20.58 1.70 -8.86
N GLN A 53 20.89 1.76 -10.15
CA GLN A 53 19.90 1.86 -11.22
C GLN A 53 19.95 0.57 -12.04
N MET A 54 18.78 0.08 -12.44
CA MET A 54 18.66 -1.11 -13.28
C MET A 54 17.51 -0.92 -14.25
N THR A 55 17.74 -1.28 -15.50
CA THR A 55 16.71 -1.32 -16.52
C THR A 55 16.23 -2.76 -16.73
N ASP A 56 14.91 -2.94 -16.78
CA ASP A 56 14.24 -4.22 -17.04
C ASP A 56 13.39 -4.09 -18.32
N ASP A 57 14.06 -4.27 -19.46
CA ASP A 57 13.44 -4.20 -20.79
C ASP A 57 12.62 -5.46 -21.13
N GLN A 58 12.70 -6.52 -20.32
CA GLN A 58 11.95 -7.75 -20.56
C GLN A 58 10.51 -7.67 -20.04
N ARG A 59 10.19 -6.67 -19.21
CA ARG A 59 8.82 -6.39 -18.79
C ARG A 59 8.03 -5.62 -19.85
N GLN A 60 6.71 -5.74 -19.76
CA GLN A 60 5.78 -4.94 -20.55
C GLN A 60 4.81 -4.21 -19.60
N PRO A 61 4.94 -2.87 -19.43
CA PRO A 61 5.94 -1.98 -20.03
C PRO A 61 7.36 -2.15 -19.42
N PRO A 62 8.42 -1.74 -20.14
CA PRO A 62 9.79 -1.75 -19.60
C PRO A 62 9.93 -0.76 -18.45
N LEU A 63 10.74 -1.13 -17.44
CA LEU A 63 10.89 -0.35 -16.21
C LEU A 63 12.34 -0.01 -15.91
N ASP A 64 12.55 1.25 -15.52
CA ASP A 64 13.78 1.68 -14.85
C ASP A 64 13.58 1.66 -13.34
N TYR A 65 14.44 0.92 -12.65
CA TYR A 65 14.43 0.78 -11.21
C TYR A 65 15.47 1.69 -10.57
N PHE A 66 15.01 2.53 -9.65
CA PHE A 66 15.85 3.36 -8.78
C PHE A 66 15.83 2.76 -7.38
N ILE A 67 16.99 2.25 -6.94
CA ILE A 67 17.13 1.50 -5.69
C ILE A 67 17.93 2.32 -4.69
N TYR A 68 17.30 2.64 -3.57
CA TYR A 68 17.87 3.32 -2.42
C TYR A 68 17.92 2.37 -1.21
N PRO A 69 18.62 2.72 -0.12
CA PRO A 69 18.55 1.94 1.12
C PRO A 69 17.10 1.88 1.65
N GLY A 70 16.48 0.70 1.61
CA GLY A 70 15.15 0.48 2.20
C GLY A 70 13.95 0.82 1.31
N ILE A 71 14.18 1.41 0.13
CA ILE A 71 13.10 1.82 -0.78
C ILE A 71 13.53 1.67 -2.24
N ARG A 72 12.59 1.24 -3.09
CA ARG A 72 12.78 1.05 -4.53
C ARG A 72 11.60 1.62 -5.29
N PHE A 73 11.89 2.29 -6.39
CA PHE A 73 10.92 2.78 -7.36
C PHE A 73 11.11 2.06 -8.69
N GLY A 74 10.02 1.78 -9.40
CA GLY A 74 10.02 1.31 -10.79
C GLY A 74 9.24 2.29 -11.65
N ILE A 75 9.89 2.83 -12.66
CA ILE A 75 9.41 3.92 -13.51
C ILE A 75 9.24 3.39 -14.94
N VAL A 76 8.11 3.69 -15.55
CA VAL A 76 7.78 3.27 -16.92
C VAL A 76 8.57 4.15 -17.90
N GLN A 77 9.49 3.54 -18.67
CA GLN A 77 10.41 4.28 -19.54
C GLN A 77 9.71 5.25 -20.51
N PRO A 78 8.64 4.86 -21.22
CA PRO A 78 8.02 5.77 -22.20
C PRO A 78 7.32 6.98 -21.58
N THR A 79 6.88 6.89 -20.32
CA THR A 79 5.98 7.87 -19.71
C THR A 79 6.59 8.61 -18.51
N GLY A 80 7.66 8.08 -17.91
CA GLY A 80 8.22 8.61 -16.67
C GLY A 80 7.34 8.38 -15.43
N GLU A 81 6.26 7.62 -15.57
CA GLU A 81 5.32 7.36 -14.48
C GLU A 81 5.85 6.31 -13.51
N ILE A 82 5.64 6.55 -12.22
CA ILE A 82 5.93 5.55 -11.19
C ILE A 82 4.87 4.45 -11.28
N ALA A 83 5.29 3.22 -11.60
CA ALA A 83 4.39 2.06 -11.64
C ALA A 83 4.59 1.10 -10.46
N PHE A 84 5.70 1.25 -9.75
CA PHE A 84 6.05 0.41 -8.62
C PHE A 84 6.80 1.20 -7.55
N MET A 85 6.44 0.97 -6.29
CA MET A 85 7.18 1.41 -5.13
C MET A 85 7.21 0.27 -4.11
N SER A 86 8.36 -0.03 -3.54
CA SER A 86 8.47 -0.97 -2.42
C SER A 86 9.35 -0.44 -1.31
N VAL A 87 8.93 -0.67 -0.07
CA VAL A 87 9.63 -0.30 1.16
C VAL A 87 9.84 -1.53 2.03
N ASP A 88 11.08 -1.75 2.46
CA ASP A 88 11.46 -2.82 3.39
C ASP A 88 12.24 -2.30 4.62
N THR A 89 12.13 -0.99 4.90
CA THR A 89 12.66 -0.35 6.11
C THR A 89 11.56 0.28 6.97
N GLY A 90 11.81 0.40 8.28
CA GLY A 90 10.92 1.10 9.21
C GLY A 90 10.97 2.63 9.14
N ALA A 91 11.81 3.19 8.25
CA ALA A 91 11.95 4.64 8.07
C ALA A 91 10.74 5.31 7.42
N TYR A 92 9.91 4.55 6.71
CA TYR A 92 8.69 5.05 6.04
C TYR A 92 7.44 4.40 6.61
N GLN A 93 6.30 5.08 6.43
CA GLN A 93 4.98 4.58 6.82
C GLN A 93 3.93 4.92 5.77
N THR A 94 2.92 4.07 5.63
CA THR A 94 1.72 4.38 4.84
C THR A 94 0.99 5.60 5.43
N VAL A 95 0.09 6.19 4.66
CA VAL A 95 -0.78 7.29 5.13
C VAL A 95 -1.56 6.91 6.40
N ARG A 96 -1.96 5.64 6.53
CA ARG A 96 -2.62 5.10 7.74
C ARG A 96 -1.64 4.60 8.83
N GLY A 97 -0.36 4.95 8.73
CA GLY A 97 0.62 4.71 9.78
C GLY A 97 1.13 3.26 9.90
N ILE A 98 1.02 2.45 8.86
CA ILE A 98 1.63 1.11 8.84
C ILE A 98 3.10 1.22 8.42
N LYS A 99 3.99 0.57 9.18
CA LYS A 99 5.43 0.47 8.93
C LYS A 99 5.82 -0.98 8.75
N VAL A 100 7.01 -1.21 8.21
CA VAL A 100 7.70 -2.50 8.34
C VAL A 100 7.82 -2.86 9.82
N GLY A 101 7.50 -4.12 10.16
CA GLY A 101 7.28 -4.60 11.53
C GLY A 101 5.82 -4.50 12.02
N GLY A 102 4.91 -3.92 11.23
CA GLY A 102 3.49 -3.84 11.57
C GLY A 102 2.84 -5.23 11.73
N THR A 103 1.96 -5.39 12.72
CA THR A 103 1.29 -6.67 12.97
C THR A 103 0.08 -6.86 12.04
N VAL A 104 -0.33 -8.12 11.85
CA VAL A 104 -1.59 -8.48 11.18
C VAL A 104 -2.76 -7.67 11.72
N TYR A 105 -2.88 -7.59 13.06
CA TYR A 105 -3.95 -6.84 13.71
C TYR A 105 -3.94 -5.36 13.30
N LYS A 106 -2.77 -4.72 13.27
CA LYS A 106 -2.68 -3.30 12.90
C LYS A 106 -3.10 -3.08 11.45
N VAL A 107 -2.66 -3.94 10.52
CA VAL A 107 -3.03 -3.82 9.11
C VAL A 107 -4.55 -3.96 8.92
N VAL A 108 -5.14 -5.01 9.49
CA VAL A 108 -6.59 -5.25 9.38
C VAL A 108 -7.40 -4.15 10.05
N LYS A 109 -6.93 -3.61 11.18
CA LYS A 109 -7.58 -2.49 11.86
C LYS A 109 -7.65 -1.24 10.97
N GLU A 110 -6.56 -0.90 10.28
CA GLU A 110 -6.47 0.34 9.50
C GLU A 110 -7.04 0.21 8.08
N TYR A 111 -7.01 -0.98 7.47
CA TYR A 111 -7.39 -1.20 6.07
C TYR A 111 -8.56 -2.16 5.87
N GLY A 112 -9.07 -2.81 6.92
CA GLY A 112 -10.10 -3.85 6.82
C GLY A 112 -9.54 -5.20 6.38
N GLU A 113 -10.44 -6.14 6.08
CA GLU A 113 -10.06 -7.49 5.65
C GLU A 113 -9.39 -7.47 4.25
N PRO A 114 -8.21 -8.07 4.09
CA PRO A 114 -7.49 -8.09 2.82
C PRO A 114 -7.92 -9.23 1.90
N GLU A 115 -7.65 -9.07 0.61
CA GLU A 115 -7.49 -10.21 -0.29
C GLU A 115 -6.15 -10.89 0.02
N ARG A 116 -6.17 -12.18 0.41
CA ARG A 116 -4.95 -12.94 0.72
C ARG A 116 -4.45 -13.67 -0.52
N GLN A 117 -3.22 -13.40 -0.93
CA GLN A 117 -2.60 -14.05 -2.09
C GLN A 117 -1.24 -14.65 -1.73
N THR A 118 -0.89 -15.79 -2.34
CA THR A 118 0.48 -16.33 -2.28
C THR A 118 1.11 -16.20 -3.66
N ILE A 119 2.21 -15.44 -3.76
CA ILE A 119 2.89 -15.14 -5.02
C ILE A 119 4.36 -15.49 -4.83
N LYS A 120 4.89 -16.40 -5.65
CA LYS A 120 6.28 -16.88 -5.60
C LYS A 120 6.75 -17.27 -4.18
N GLY A 121 5.86 -17.89 -3.39
CA GLY A 121 6.13 -18.32 -2.02
C GLY A 121 5.94 -17.26 -0.94
N HIS A 122 5.70 -16.00 -1.31
CA HIS A 122 5.41 -14.91 -0.38
C HIS A 122 3.90 -14.78 -0.14
N ARG A 123 3.51 -14.52 1.11
CA ARG A 123 2.11 -14.32 1.52
C ARG A 123 1.81 -12.84 1.59
N TYR A 124 0.88 -12.37 0.77
CA TYR A 124 0.52 -10.97 0.68
C TYR A 124 -0.91 -10.70 1.15
N TYR A 125 -1.07 -9.58 1.84
CA TYR A 125 -2.34 -8.91 2.03
C TYR A 125 -2.49 -7.86 0.96
N VAL A 126 -3.51 -7.97 0.11
CA VAL A 126 -3.72 -7.14 -1.08
C VAL A 126 -4.98 -6.31 -0.91
N TYR A 127 -4.85 -5.00 -1.11
CA TYR A 127 -5.94 -4.04 -1.14
C TYR A 127 -5.96 -3.35 -2.50
N ARG A 128 -7.13 -3.31 -3.14
CA ARG A 128 -7.33 -2.74 -4.47
C ARG A 128 -8.07 -1.43 -4.36
N LEU A 129 -7.65 -0.44 -5.14
CA LEU A 129 -8.42 0.80 -5.28
C LEU A 129 -9.74 0.50 -6.00
N GLU A 130 -10.88 0.86 -5.39
CA GLU A 130 -12.19 0.53 -5.95
C GLU A 130 -12.44 1.18 -7.30
N SER A 131 -12.02 2.44 -7.47
CA SER A 131 -12.19 3.19 -8.71
C SER A 131 -11.31 2.68 -9.85
N ASP A 132 -10.19 2.04 -9.53
CA ASP A 132 -9.25 1.45 -10.49
C ASP A 132 -8.49 0.27 -9.86
N PRO A 133 -9.02 -0.97 -9.99
CA PRO A 133 -8.46 -2.15 -9.34
C PRO A 133 -7.07 -2.60 -9.83
N THR A 134 -6.52 -1.92 -10.85
CA THR A 134 -5.12 -2.13 -11.27
C THR A 134 -4.14 -1.62 -10.21
N TYR A 135 -4.52 -0.58 -9.46
CA TYR A 135 -3.76 -0.06 -8.34
C TYR A 135 -3.93 -0.95 -7.10
N ARG A 136 -2.80 -1.45 -6.60
CA ARG A 136 -2.73 -2.35 -5.45
C ARG A 136 -1.78 -1.84 -4.37
N LEU A 137 -2.27 -1.78 -3.14
CA LEU A 137 -1.47 -1.67 -1.92
C LEU A 137 -1.31 -3.07 -1.35
N MET A 138 -0.08 -3.50 -1.17
CA MET A 138 0.22 -4.85 -0.69
C MET A 138 1.15 -4.80 0.52
N PHE A 139 0.90 -5.70 1.46
CA PHE A 139 1.79 -5.97 2.59
C PHE A 139 2.30 -7.41 2.47
N ASP A 140 3.62 -7.59 2.42
CA ASP A 140 4.23 -8.91 2.57
C ASP A 140 4.14 -9.31 4.04
N MET A 141 3.39 -10.39 4.31
CA MET A 141 3.09 -10.94 5.62
C MET A 141 3.75 -12.32 5.81
N SER A 142 4.74 -12.65 4.99
CA SER A 142 5.42 -13.96 5.00
C SER A 142 6.02 -14.29 6.36
N GLU A 143 6.47 -13.28 7.11
CA GLU A 143 7.06 -13.42 8.45
C GLU A 143 6.03 -13.33 9.59
N GLY A 144 4.73 -13.23 9.28
CA GLY A 144 3.66 -13.01 10.27
C GLY A 144 3.53 -11.54 10.72
N TYR A 145 4.39 -10.67 10.22
CA TYR A 145 4.31 -9.21 10.31
C TYR A 145 4.67 -8.61 8.94
N VAL A 146 4.42 -7.30 8.76
CA VAL A 146 4.75 -6.57 7.53
C VAL A 146 6.27 -6.55 7.34
N SER A 147 6.80 -7.38 6.44
CA SER A 147 8.23 -7.37 6.08
C SER A 147 8.53 -6.40 4.93
N ARG A 148 7.53 -6.14 4.07
CA ARG A 148 7.61 -5.21 2.94
C ARG A 148 6.25 -4.59 2.66
N ILE A 149 6.25 -3.32 2.25
CA ILE A 149 5.08 -2.60 1.76
C ILE A 149 5.28 -2.33 0.28
N ILE A 150 4.27 -2.59 -0.55
CA ILE A 150 4.35 -2.43 -2.01
C ILE A 150 3.15 -1.63 -2.49
N LEU A 151 3.40 -0.59 -3.29
CA LEU A 151 2.40 0.15 -4.04
C LEU A 151 2.66 -0.12 -5.52
N THR A 152 1.69 -0.62 -6.27
CA THR A 152 1.91 -0.91 -7.69
C THR A 152 0.65 -0.86 -8.52
N LYS A 153 0.82 -0.50 -9.80
CA LYS A 153 -0.19 -0.66 -10.86
C LYS A 153 0.21 -1.71 -11.92
N LEU A 154 1.36 -2.35 -11.75
CA LEU A 154 1.84 -3.41 -12.63
C LEU A 154 0.91 -4.62 -12.50
N SER A 155 0.74 -5.39 -13.56
CA SER A 155 -0.08 -6.61 -13.55
C SER A 155 0.71 -7.80 -12.99
N ASP A 156 1.99 -7.89 -13.32
CA ASP A 156 2.93 -8.89 -12.86
C ASP A 156 3.43 -8.59 -11.44
N LEU A 157 3.08 -9.48 -10.51
CA LEU A 157 3.48 -9.35 -9.12
C LEU A 157 4.94 -9.81 -8.94
N PRO A 158 5.75 -9.08 -8.15
CA PRO A 158 7.14 -9.42 -7.89
C PRO A 158 7.31 -10.78 -7.22
#